data_AF-A0A7U9X8S8-F1
#
_entry.id   AF-A0A7U9X8S8-F1
#
_cell.length_a   1.000
_cell.length_b   1.000
_cell.length_c   1.000
_cell.angle_alpha   90.00
_cell.angle_beta   90.00
_cell.angle_gamma   90.00
#
_symmetry.space_group_name_H-M   'P 1'
#
loop_
_entity.id
_entity.type
_entity.pdbx_description
1 polymer ?
#
loop_
_entity_poly.entity_id
_entity_poly.type
_entity_poly.pdbx_seq_one_letter_code
_entity_poly.pdbx_strand_id
1 'polypeptide(L)'
;MVVENRKGTETNYLLNLTDYMGEALKLWGGYAEDMAGVVSTLYGTREDKKDWSDLYLSANKSIHASFCGGEPQLRQFLSGHFNDGEWSFDAERCSEDCIDVLRIYNLNTDGHSLSPCLHYERVEHSFHAGEVLHNMNGNDYRVLAALSPKDLLLMSMADSQIIVGRGVKLYERYPKGERPDDDSVVTGIEWDHGVYLGQDITRIDFDILKQEYGEPDRVENVSDLRDMIRRNFWMQKNVEQKEGLPDRVRNAARDCLENTFGTSEPEVFDKMLDKGVYDGMYHAREEQKQISGQSR
;
A
#
# COMPACT_ATOMS: atom_id res chain seq x y z
N MET A 1 -15.03 11.18 10.15
CA MET A 1 -16.50 11.24 10.35
C MET A 1 -16.79 12.31 11.38
N VAL A 2 -17.77 13.17 11.14
CA VAL A 2 -18.06 14.31 12.02
C VAL A 2 -19.57 14.42 12.26
N VAL A 3 -19.98 14.48 13.53
CA VAL A 3 -21.34 14.82 13.97
C VAL A 3 -21.28 16.20 14.61
N GLU A 4 -21.92 17.20 14.01
CA GLU A 4 -22.12 18.50 14.64
C GLU A 4 -23.51 18.55 15.29
N ASN A 5 -23.57 18.80 16.59
CA ASN A 5 -24.84 19.03 17.27
C ASN A 5 -25.03 20.54 17.49
N ARG A 6 -26.16 21.07 17.02
CA ARG A 6 -26.61 22.44 17.30
C ARG A 6 -28.00 22.41 17.90
N LYS A 7 -28.08 22.74 19.19
CA LYS A 7 -29.35 22.79 19.95
C LYS A 7 -30.19 21.50 19.83
N GLY A 8 -29.56 20.34 19.74
CA GLY A 8 -30.24 19.04 19.65
C GLY A 8 -30.58 18.58 18.24
N THR A 9 -30.28 19.37 17.20
CA THR A 9 -30.29 18.93 15.80
C THR A 9 -28.87 18.56 15.39
N GLU A 10 -28.72 17.37 14.79
CA GLU A 10 -27.43 16.82 14.42
C GLU A 10 -27.19 16.87 12.92
N THR A 11 -25.96 17.18 12.53
CA THR A 11 -25.56 17.21 11.12
C THR A 11 -24.30 16.39 10.94
N ASN A 12 -24.40 15.36 10.11
CA ASN A 12 -23.31 14.45 9.79
C ASN A 12 -22.62 14.90 8.51
N TYR A 13 -21.29 14.87 8.49
CA TYR A 13 -20.47 15.14 7.29
C TYR A 13 -19.10 14.46 7.41
N LEU A 14 -18.38 14.36 6.29
CA LEU A 14 -17.11 13.65 6.19
C LEU A 14 -15.99 14.61 5.81
N LEU A 15 -14.96 14.71 6.64
CA LEU A 15 -13.79 15.53 6.37
C LEU A 15 -12.52 14.69 6.34
N ASN A 16 -11.62 15.02 5.43
CA ASN A 16 -10.22 14.64 5.53
C ASN A 16 -9.58 15.40 6.72
N LEU A 17 -8.38 14.99 7.11
CA LEU A 17 -7.71 15.58 8.28
C LEU A 17 -7.43 17.08 8.09
N THR A 18 -7.01 17.49 6.90
CA THR A 18 -6.67 18.89 6.59
C THR A 18 -7.89 19.81 6.74
N ASP A 19 -9.03 19.41 6.18
CA ASP A 19 -10.27 20.18 6.21
C ASP A 19 -10.85 20.20 7.63
N TYR A 20 -10.81 19.08 8.34
CA TYR A 20 -11.19 19.02 9.76
C TYR A 20 -10.37 20.00 10.61
N MET A 21 -9.05 20.01 10.45
CA MET A 21 -8.18 20.96 11.14
C MET A 21 -8.51 22.40 10.75
N GLY A 22 -8.80 22.65 9.47
CA GLY A 22 -9.23 23.96 8.98
C GLY A 22 -10.54 24.45 9.62
N GLU A 23 -11.55 23.58 9.75
CA GLU A 23 -12.80 23.90 10.43
C GLU A 23 -12.60 24.12 11.94
N ALA A 24 -11.86 23.23 12.60
CA ALA A 24 -11.56 23.35 14.02
C ALA A 24 -10.84 24.68 14.35
N LEU A 25 -9.88 25.08 13.53
CA LEU A 25 -9.16 26.36 13.67
C LEU A 25 -10.09 27.57 13.55
N LYS A 26 -11.01 27.57 12.57
CA LYS A 26 -12.00 28.66 12.38
C LYS A 26 -12.91 28.80 13.60
N LEU A 27 -13.26 27.69 14.24
CA LEU A 27 -14.16 27.66 15.39
C LEU A 27 -13.52 28.18 16.68
N TRP A 28 -12.19 28.09 16.80
CA TRP A 28 -11.46 28.44 18.01
C TRP A 28 -10.69 29.76 17.97
N GLY A 29 -10.72 30.48 16.86
CA GLY A 29 -10.18 31.85 16.82
C GLY A 29 -8.66 31.96 17.04
N GLY A 30 -7.90 30.88 16.86
CA GLY A 30 -6.42 30.92 16.77
C GLY A 30 -5.62 30.54 18.02
N TYR A 31 -6.24 29.96 19.07
CA TYR A 31 -5.48 29.45 20.22
C TYR A 31 -4.84 28.08 19.91
N ALA A 32 -3.55 28.11 19.57
CA ALA A 32 -2.81 26.93 19.10
C ALA A 32 -2.63 25.81 20.15
N GLU A 33 -2.67 26.12 21.45
CA GLU A 33 -2.52 25.13 22.53
C GLU A 33 -3.72 24.17 22.62
N ASP A 34 -4.93 24.65 22.31
CA ASP A 34 -6.15 23.82 22.31
C ASP A 34 -6.20 22.87 21.09
N MET A 35 -5.57 23.25 19.97
CA MET A 35 -5.49 22.44 18.75
C MET A 35 -4.70 21.14 18.94
N ALA A 36 -3.57 21.19 19.63
CA ALA A 36 -2.77 19.99 19.87
C ALA A 36 -3.54 18.95 20.69
N GLY A 37 -4.35 19.41 21.66
CA GLY A 37 -5.21 18.57 22.47
C GLY A 37 -6.27 17.85 21.63
N VAL A 38 -6.99 18.57 20.77
CA VAL A 38 -8.03 17.97 19.92
C VAL A 38 -7.48 17.06 18.83
N VAL A 39 -6.34 17.42 18.24
CA VAL A 39 -5.67 16.53 17.29
C VAL A 39 -5.26 15.24 18.01
N SER A 40 -4.69 15.34 19.22
CA SER A 40 -4.32 14.17 20.03
C SER A 40 -5.52 13.28 20.38
N THR A 41 -6.66 13.87 20.77
CA THR A 41 -7.87 13.07 21.05
C THR A 41 -8.45 12.43 19.80
N LEU A 42 -8.41 13.11 18.66
CA LEU A 42 -8.83 12.54 17.38
C LEU A 42 -7.93 11.38 16.97
N TYR A 43 -6.59 11.51 17.07
CA TYR A 43 -5.68 10.40 16.80
C TYR A 43 -5.89 9.21 17.75
N GLY A 44 -6.30 9.46 19.00
CA GLY A 44 -6.73 8.41 19.92
C GLY A 44 -7.87 7.53 19.37
N THR A 45 -8.72 8.06 18.47
CA THR A 45 -9.79 7.27 17.83
C THR A 45 -9.28 6.29 16.77
N ARG A 46 -8.12 6.58 16.19
CA ARG A 46 -7.46 5.69 15.22
C ARG A 46 -6.74 4.53 15.88
N GLU A 47 -6.30 4.72 17.12
CA GLU A 47 -5.53 3.73 17.90
C GLU A 47 -6.43 2.83 18.76
N ASP A 48 -7.74 2.79 18.49
CA ASP A 48 -8.77 2.10 19.29
C ASP A 48 -8.77 2.48 20.79
N LYS A 49 -8.23 3.67 21.14
CA LYS A 49 -8.18 4.17 22.52
C LYS A 49 -9.46 4.89 22.93
N LYS A 50 -10.24 5.37 21.95
CA LYS A 50 -11.50 6.09 22.11
C LYS A 50 -12.40 5.86 20.90
N ASP A 51 -13.72 5.85 21.09
CA ASP A 51 -14.65 5.74 19.96
C ASP A 51 -14.80 7.09 19.22
N TRP A 52 -14.81 8.19 19.98
CA TRP A 52 -15.02 9.54 19.49
C TRP A 52 -14.13 10.57 20.20
N SER A 53 -13.82 11.64 19.49
CA SER A 53 -13.21 12.87 20.00
C SER A 53 -14.29 13.93 20.12
N ASP A 54 -14.57 14.36 21.34
CA ASP A 54 -15.60 15.34 21.63
C ASP A 54 -15.03 16.75 21.77
N LEU A 55 -15.69 17.70 21.13
CA LEU A 55 -15.39 19.12 21.19
C LEU A 55 -16.64 19.90 21.60
N TYR A 56 -16.56 20.60 22.74
CA TYR A 56 -17.63 21.46 23.23
C TYR A 56 -17.28 22.93 22.98
N LEU A 57 -18.01 23.57 22.07
CA LEU A 57 -17.78 24.97 21.68
C LEU A 57 -18.62 25.95 22.51
N SER A 58 -19.85 25.56 22.82
CA SER A 58 -20.76 26.30 23.68
C SER A 58 -21.82 25.36 24.25
N ALA A 59 -22.65 25.83 25.18
CA ALA A 59 -23.75 25.04 25.75
C ALA A 59 -24.72 24.45 24.70
N ASN A 60 -24.76 25.02 23.49
CA ASN A 60 -25.68 24.64 22.42
C ASN A 60 -24.96 24.16 21.15
N LYS A 61 -23.64 23.96 21.19
CA LYS A 61 -22.86 23.53 20.03
C LYS A 61 -21.72 22.59 20.43
N SER A 62 -21.75 21.37 19.92
CA SER A 62 -20.67 20.39 20.03
C SER A 62 -20.33 19.77 18.68
N ILE A 63 -19.12 19.22 18.58
CA ILE A 63 -18.64 18.45 17.45
C ILE A 63 -18.07 17.14 17.99
N HIS A 64 -18.51 16.02 17.43
CA HIS A 64 -18.00 14.70 17.73
C HIS A 64 -17.31 14.19 16.46
N ALA A 65 -16.02 13.85 16.53
CA ALA A 65 -15.26 13.41 15.38
C ALA A 65 -14.51 12.11 15.64
N SER A 66 -14.41 11.26 14.61
CA SER A 66 -13.69 9.99 14.68
C SER A 66 -13.07 9.64 13.32
N PHE A 67 -11.89 8.99 13.34
CA PHE A 67 -11.33 8.40 12.15
C PHE A 67 -12.23 7.25 11.67
N CYS A 68 -12.41 7.13 10.35
CA CYS A 68 -13.14 6.02 9.77
C CYS A 68 -12.24 4.78 9.75
N GLY A 69 -12.67 3.70 10.41
CA GLY A 69 -11.97 2.42 10.45
C GLY A 69 -12.27 1.50 9.26
N GLY A 70 -13.20 1.88 8.37
CA GLY A 70 -13.52 1.14 7.14
C GLY A 70 -15.00 1.21 6.76
N GLU A 71 -15.36 0.52 5.67
CA GLU A 71 -16.72 0.48 5.13
C GLU A 71 -17.82 0.21 6.18
N PRO A 72 -17.71 -0.80 7.08
CA PRO A 72 -18.81 -1.13 7.97
C PRO A 72 -19.16 0.01 8.95
N GLN A 73 -18.14 0.68 9.49
CA GLN A 73 -18.34 1.81 10.40
C GLN A 73 -18.88 3.02 9.63
N LEU A 74 -18.39 3.26 8.42
CA LEU A 74 -18.89 4.35 7.57
C LEU A 74 -20.37 4.16 7.24
N ARG A 75 -20.78 2.93 6.93
CA ARG A 75 -22.19 2.59 6.67
C ARG A 75 -23.07 2.89 7.88
N GLN A 76 -22.63 2.51 9.09
CA GLN A 76 -23.35 2.82 10.32
C GLN A 76 -23.49 4.33 10.53
N PHE A 77 -22.41 5.09 10.30
CA PHE A 77 -22.41 6.54 10.41
C PHE A 77 -23.39 7.22 9.45
N LEU A 78 -23.41 6.81 8.18
CA LEU A 78 -24.31 7.36 7.17
C LEU A 78 -25.78 6.99 7.43
N SER A 79 -26.04 5.84 8.06
CA SER A 79 -27.39 5.44 8.46
C SER A 79 -27.90 6.11 9.75
N GLY A 80 -27.09 6.99 10.35
CA GLY A 80 -27.43 7.69 11.59
C GLY A 80 -27.30 6.86 12.87
N HIS A 81 -26.54 5.76 12.85
CA HIS A 81 -26.42 4.87 14.01
C HIS A 81 -25.73 5.53 15.22
N PHE A 82 -24.94 6.59 14.98
CA PHE A 82 -24.23 7.34 16.01
C PHE A 82 -24.94 8.65 16.39
N ASN A 83 -26.21 8.80 15.99
CA ASN A 83 -27.01 9.99 16.28
C ASN A 83 -28.04 9.70 17.36
N ASP A 84 -28.22 10.66 18.26
CA ASP A 84 -29.12 10.53 19.41
C ASP A 84 -30.51 11.18 19.15
N GLY A 85 -30.68 11.89 18.04
CA GLY A 85 -31.88 12.68 17.75
C GLY A 85 -32.19 12.91 16.27
N GLU A 86 -32.90 13.99 15.97
CA GLU A 86 -33.15 14.41 14.59
C GLU A 86 -31.84 14.81 13.93
N TRP A 87 -31.56 14.20 12.77
CA TRP A 87 -30.28 14.36 12.09
C TRP A 87 -30.44 14.46 10.57
N SER A 88 -29.44 15.04 9.93
CA SER A 88 -29.30 15.11 8.48
C SER A 88 -27.85 14.91 8.05
N PHE A 89 -27.62 14.41 6.84
CA PHE A 89 -26.29 14.38 6.23
C PHE A 89 -26.08 15.60 5.33
N ASP A 90 -24.97 16.30 5.49
CA ASP A 90 -24.60 17.48 4.70
C ASP A 90 -23.44 17.14 3.76
N ALA A 91 -23.80 16.74 2.54
CA ALA A 91 -22.83 16.36 1.51
C ALA A 91 -22.01 17.55 0.98
N GLU A 92 -22.55 18.77 1.04
CA GLU A 92 -21.86 19.97 0.53
C GLU A 92 -20.67 20.37 1.41
N ARG A 93 -20.69 19.96 2.68
CA ARG A 93 -19.60 20.17 3.63
C ARG A 93 -18.53 19.08 3.59
N CYS A 94 -18.73 18.01 2.81
CA CYS A 94 -17.76 16.93 2.76
C CYS A 94 -16.50 17.31 1.98
N SER A 95 -15.35 16.80 2.40
CA SER A 95 -14.15 16.80 1.57
C SER A 95 -14.37 15.94 0.32
N GLU A 96 -13.84 16.37 -0.83
CA GLU A 96 -13.97 15.68 -2.12
C GLU A 96 -13.49 14.22 -2.03
N ASP A 97 -12.27 14.00 -1.53
CA ASP A 97 -11.69 12.66 -1.33
C ASP A 97 -12.57 11.77 -0.43
N CYS A 98 -13.32 12.35 0.51
CA CYS A 98 -14.23 11.58 1.37
C CYS A 98 -15.50 11.13 0.63
N ILE A 99 -15.98 11.93 -0.33
CA ILE A 99 -17.07 11.55 -1.22
C ILE A 99 -16.60 10.45 -2.18
N ASP A 100 -15.36 10.52 -2.67
CA ASP A 100 -14.78 9.48 -3.50
C ASP A 100 -14.69 8.14 -2.77
N VAL A 101 -14.38 8.14 -1.47
CA VAL A 101 -14.43 6.93 -0.64
C VAL A 101 -15.84 6.30 -0.60
N LEU A 102 -16.91 7.10 -0.59
CA LEU A 102 -18.28 6.57 -0.69
C LEU A 102 -18.51 5.87 -2.03
N ARG A 103 -18.04 6.49 -3.13
CA ARG A 103 -18.10 5.88 -4.47
C ARG A 103 -17.29 4.58 -4.51
N ILE A 104 -16.08 4.56 -3.93
CA ILE A 104 -15.22 3.36 -3.81
C ILE A 104 -15.91 2.26 -3.00
N TYR A 105 -16.67 2.59 -1.97
CA TYR A 105 -17.46 1.59 -1.24
C TYR A 105 -18.83 1.27 -1.84
N ASN A 106 -19.18 1.89 -2.98
CA ASN A 106 -20.50 1.75 -3.60
C ASN A 106 -21.62 2.14 -2.61
N LEU A 107 -21.43 3.23 -1.87
CA LEU A 107 -22.37 3.76 -0.87
C LEU A 107 -22.93 5.12 -1.31
N ASN A 108 -24.20 5.37 -1.00
CA ASN A 108 -24.81 6.70 -1.06
C ASN A 108 -24.67 7.41 0.30
N THR A 109 -25.16 8.65 0.39
CA THR A 109 -25.10 9.48 1.61
C THR A 109 -25.96 8.95 2.76
N ASP A 110 -26.84 7.99 2.50
CA ASP A 110 -27.69 7.33 3.52
C ASP A 110 -27.10 5.98 3.98
N GLY A 111 -25.93 5.58 3.44
CA GLY A 111 -25.29 4.29 3.74
C GLY A 111 -25.89 3.10 3.00
N HIS A 112 -26.81 3.33 2.07
CA HIS A 112 -27.31 2.31 1.15
C HIS A 112 -26.38 2.12 -0.03
N SER A 113 -26.40 0.94 -0.63
CA SER A 113 -25.56 0.68 -1.79
C SER A 113 -26.10 1.41 -3.03
N LEU A 114 -25.21 2.06 -3.79
CA LEU A 114 -25.58 2.78 -5.03
C LEU A 114 -26.09 1.80 -6.09
N SER A 115 -25.38 0.69 -6.29
CA SER A 115 -25.80 -0.39 -7.18
C SER A 115 -25.84 -1.75 -6.46
N PRO A 116 -26.85 -2.59 -6.70
CA PRO A 116 -26.92 -3.93 -6.11
C PRO A 116 -25.91 -4.92 -6.70
N CYS A 117 -25.34 -4.63 -7.87
CA CYS A 117 -24.42 -5.53 -8.57
C CYS A 117 -23.34 -4.72 -9.28
N LEU A 118 -22.08 -5.05 -9.02
CA LEU A 118 -20.92 -4.38 -9.63
C LEU A 118 -20.28 -5.30 -10.69
N HIS A 119 -19.80 -4.70 -11.77
CA HIS A 119 -18.91 -5.33 -12.73
C HIS A 119 -17.48 -4.84 -12.48
N TYR A 120 -16.51 -5.73 -12.67
CA TYR A 120 -15.09 -5.44 -12.54
C TYR A 120 -14.40 -5.85 -13.83
N GLU A 121 -13.76 -4.89 -14.47
CA GLU A 121 -13.02 -5.07 -15.71
C GLU A 121 -11.55 -4.80 -15.47
N ARG A 122 -10.69 -5.74 -15.86
CA ARG A 122 -9.26 -5.58 -15.71
C ARG A 122 -8.73 -4.61 -16.76
N VAL A 123 -7.98 -3.62 -16.31
CA VAL A 123 -7.28 -2.66 -17.17
C VAL A 123 -5.80 -3.04 -17.25
N GLU A 124 -5.28 -3.08 -18.47
CA GLU A 124 -3.84 -3.23 -18.68
C GLU A 124 -3.13 -1.94 -18.28
N HIS A 125 -2.23 -2.05 -17.30
CA HIS A 125 -1.47 -0.92 -16.78
C HIS A 125 -0.04 -1.36 -16.46
N SER A 126 0.93 -0.52 -16.82
CA SER A 126 2.33 -0.70 -16.43
C SER A 126 2.63 0.24 -15.28
N PHE A 127 2.91 -0.32 -14.10
CA PHE A 127 3.17 0.45 -12.88
C PHE A 127 4.61 0.97 -12.84
N HIS A 128 4.79 2.22 -12.41
CA HIS A 128 6.09 2.86 -12.25
C HIS A 128 6.29 3.39 -10.83
N ALA A 129 7.55 3.47 -10.42
CA ALA A 129 7.92 4.08 -9.14
C ALA A 129 7.47 5.56 -9.09
N GLY A 130 6.94 5.97 -7.95
CA GLY A 130 6.39 7.30 -7.70
C GLY A 130 4.89 7.44 -7.96
N GLU A 131 4.25 6.49 -8.66
CA GLU A 131 2.80 6.50 -8.85
C GLU A 131 2.06 6.41 -7.51
N VAL A 132 0.92 7.08 -7.42
CA VAL A 132 -0.04 6.92 -6.32
C VAL A 132 -1.21 6.11 -6.86
N LEU A 133 -1.49 4.98 -6.21
CA LEU A 133 -2.50 4.02 -6.60
C LEU A 133 -3.61 4.01 -5.55
N HIS A 134 -4.83 4.22 -6.01
CA HIS A 134 -6.03 4.07 -5.20
C HIS A 134 -6.42 2.60 -5.15
N ASN A 135 -6.53 2.01 -3.97
CA ASN A 135 -7.00 0.64 -3.81
C ASN A 135 -8.53 0.64 -3.66
N MET A 136 -9.20 -0.39 -4.18
CA MET A 136 -10.65 -0.55 -4.05
C MET A 136 -11.13 -0.72 -2.59
N ASN A 137 -10.21 -0.91 -1.65
CA ASN A 137 -10.46 -0.86 -0.21
C ASN A 137 -10.47 0.57 0.39
N GLY A 138 -10.34 1.62 -0.44
CA GLY A 138 -10.36 3.02 -0.02
C GLY A 138 -9.03 3.56 0.52
N ASN A 139 -7.94 2.79 0.46
CA ASN A 139 -6.61 3.26 0.86
C ASN A 139 -5.74 3.60 -0.35
N ASP A 140 -4.85 4.58 -0.14
CA ASP A 140 -3.90 5.01 -1.15
C ASP A 140 -2.50 4.48 -0.86
N TYR A 141 -1.82 4.06 -1.92
CA TYR A 141 -0.48 3.51 -1.86
C TYR A 141 0.44 4.20 -2.84
N ARG A 142 1.62 4.61 -2.38
CA ARG A 142 2.69 5.06 -3.25
C ARG A 142 3.54 3.88 -3.70
N VAL A 143 3.81 3.79 -4.99
CA VAL A 143 4.75 2.80 -5.54
C VAL A 143 6.18 3.25 -5.23
N LEU A 144 6.89 2.48 -4.41
CA LEU A 144 8.31 2.68 -4.17
C LEU A 144 9.16 2.03 -5.28
N ALA A 145 8.76 0.84 -5.73
CA ALA A 145 9.39 0.14 -6.84
C ALA A 145 8.42 -0.86 -7.49
N ALA A 146 8.50 -1.00 -8.81
CA ALA A 146 7.94 -2.17 -9.51
C ALA A 146 8.99 -3.29 -9.48
N LEU A 147 8.75 -4.34 -8.70
CA LEU A 147 9.66 -5.47 -8.58
C LEU A 147 9.50 -6.38 -9.81
N SER A 148 8.26 -6.60 -10.23
CA SER A 148 7.86 -7.24 -11.48
C SER A 148 6.66 -6.50 -12.09
N PRO A 149 6.17 -6.88 -13.29
CA PRO A 149 4.96 -6.29 -13.87
C PRO A 149 3.71 -6.39 -12.97
N LYS A 150 3.72 -7.27 -11.98
CA LYS A 150 2.58 -7.57 -11.11
C LYS A 150 2.90 -7.53 -9.61
N ASP A 151 4.17 -7.44 -9.22
CA ASP A 151 4.57 -7.39 -7.82
C ASP A 151 5.21 -6.03 -7.54
N LEU A 152 4.62 -5.29 -6.61
CA LEU A 152 4.98 -3.91 -6.32
C LEU A 152 5.44 -3.79 -4.87
N LEU A 153 6.48 -2.98 -4.65
CA LEU A 153 6.78 -2.45 -3.34
C LEU A 153 6.00 -1.15 -3.15
N LEU A 154 5.10 -1.16 -2.18
CA LEU A 154 4.14 -0.11 -1.91
C LEU A 154 4.37 0.49 -0.52
N MET A 155 4.01 1.76 -0.35
CA MET A 155 3.92 2.42 0.94
C MET A 155 2.52 2.99 1.11
N SER A 156 1.84 2.57 2.17
CA SER A 156 0.56 3.15 2.59
C SER A 156 0.73 4.63 2.88
N MET A 157 -0.11 5.46 2.26
CA MET A 157 -0.10 6.91 2.49
C MET A 157 -0.70 7.27 3.86
N ALA A 158 -1.50 6.37 4.45
CA ALA A 158 -2.20 6.63 5.71
C ALA A 158 -1.32 6.45 6.95
N ASP A 159 -0.46 5.43 6.97
CA ASP A 159 0.35 5.03 8.13
C ASP A 159 1.82 4.73 7.78
N SER A 160 2.26 5.00 6.55
CA SER A 160 3.63 4.70 6.09
C SER A 160 4.01 3.22 6.18
N GLN A 161 3.04 2.31 6.30
CA GLN A 161 3.31 0.87 6.28
C GLN A 161 3.84 0.46 4.91
N ILE A 162 4.99 -0.22 4.88
CA ILE A 162 5.62 -0.73 3.67
C ILE A 162 5.15 -2.16 3.42
N ILE A 163 4.73 -2.43 2.19
CA ILE A 163 4.02 -3.65 1.79
C ILE A 163 4.55 -4.13 0.44
N VAL A 164 4.78 -5.43 0.29
CA VAL A 164 4.88 -6.04 -1.04
C VAL A 164 3.49 -6.49 -1.46
N GLY A 165 2.89 -5.77 -2.43
CA GLY A 165 1.66 -6.17 -3.07
C GLY A 165 1.96 -7.16 -4.18
N ARG A 166 1.41 -8.38 -4.09
CA ARG A 166 1.63 -9.45 -5.07
C ARG A 166 0.44 -9.62 -5.99
N GLY A 167 0.71 -9.78 -7.28
CA GLY A 167 -0.35 -9.94 -8.28
C GLY A 167 -1.23 -8.70 -8.42
N VAL A 168 -0.67 -7.51 -8.19
CA VAL A 168 -1.35 -6.22 -8.33
C VAL A 168 -1.90 -6.08 -9.74
N LYS A 169 -3.18 -5.74 -9.82
CA LYS A 169 -3.91 -5.48 -11.07
C LYS A 169 -4.73 -4.22 -10.91
N LEU A 170 -4.85 -3.46 -11.99
CA LEU A 170 -5.75 -2.32 -12.08
C LEU A 170 -7.12 -2.80 -12.57
N TYR A 171 -8.18 -2.29 -11.96
CA TYR A 171 -9.55 -2.56 -12.35
C TYR A 171 -10.33 -1.26 -12.52
N GLU A 172 -11.22 -1.28 -13.50
CA GLU A 172 -12.36 -0.40 -13.55
C GLU A 172 -13.57 -1.13 -12.98
N ARG A 173 -14.34 -0.44 -12.15
CA ARG A 173 -15.55 -0.96 -11.53
C ARG A 173 -16.72 -0.04 -11.78
N TYR A 174 -17.84 -0.60 -12.22
CA TYR A 174 -19.05 0.14 -12.53
C TYR A 174 -20.33 -0.70 -12.29
N PRO A 175 -21.51 -0.08 -12.18
CA PRO A 175 -22.79 -0.78 -12.04
C PRO A 175 -23.05 -1.78 -13.17
N LYS A 176 -23.41 -3.02 -12.83
CA LYS A 176 -23.62 -4.08 -13.81
C LYS A 176 -24.93 -3.88 -14.57
N GLY A 177 -24.84 -3.80 -15.89
CA GLY A 177 -26.01 -3.71 -16.78
C GLY A 177 -26.43 -2.27 -17.12
N GLU A 178 -25.72 -1.29 -16.58
CA GLU A 178 -25.82 0.11 -16.95
C GLU A 178 -24.65 0.47 -17.87
N ARG A 179 -24.83 1.51 -18.70
CA ARG A 179 -23.72 2.02 -19.51
C ARG A 179 -22.80 2.80 -18.57
N PRO A 180 -21.50 2.47 -18.50
CA PRO A 180 -20.57 3.24 -17.67
C PRO A 180 -20.55 4.70 -18.12
N ASP A 181 -20.58 5.61 -17.17
CA ASP A 181 -20.28 7.02 -17.34
C ASP A 181 -19.13 7.41 -16.40
N ASP A 182 -18.54 8.59 -16.63
CA ASP A 182 -17.34 9.02 -15.92
C ASP A 182 -17.55 9.13 -14.40
N ASP A 183 -18.81 9.30 -13.95
CA ASP A 183 -19.17 9.40 -12.53
C ASP A 183 -19.37 8.03 -11.84
N SER A 184 -19.72 7.00 -12.62
CA SER A 184 -19.99 5.65 -12.10
C SER A 184 -18.81 4.70 -12.17
N VAL A 185 -17.78 5.04 -12.96
CA VAL A 185 -16.54 4.26 -13.06
C VAL A 185 -15.61 4.62 -11.91
N VAL A 186 -15.26 3.63 -11.11
CA VAL A 186 -14.18 3.72 -10.12
C VAL A 186 -12.98 2.96 -10.66
N THR A 187 -11.83 3.61 -10.72
CA THR A 187 -10.55 2.98 -11.10
C THR A 187 -9.71 2.75 -9.86
N GLY A 188 -9.20 1.55 -9.68
CA GLY A 188 -8.41 1.22 -8.51
C GLY A 188 -7.70 -0.12 -8.62
N ILE A 189 -6.68 -0.30 -7.79
CA ILE A 189 -5.91 -1.54 -7.74
C ILE A 189 -6.53 -2.53 -6.75
N GLU A 190 -6.28 -3.80 -7.02
CA GLU A 190 -6.43 -4.91 -6.10
C GLU A 190 -5.19 -5.80 -6.21
N TRP A 191 -4.85 -6.53 -5.15
CA TRP A 191 -3.75 -7.48 -5.16
C TRP A 191 -4.18 -8.81 -4.56
N ASP A 192 -3.54 -9.87 -4.99
CA ASP A 192 -3.88 -11.22 -4.55
C ASP A 192 -3.41 -11.43 -3.09
N HIS A 193 -2.20 -10.95 -2.75
CA HIS A 193 -1.60 -11.09 -1.41
C HIS A 193 -0.74 -9.88 -1.04
N GLY A 194 -0.74 -9.50 0.24
CA GLY A 194 0.13 -8.45 0.79
C GLY A 194 1.12 -8.99 1.82
N VAL A 195 2.41 -8.65 1.69
CA VAL A 195 3.44 -8.95 2.69
C VAL A 195 3.80 -7.66 3.42
N TYR A 196 3.49 -7.58 4.71
CA TYR A 196 3.64 -6.36 5.52
C TYR A 196 5.03 -6.33 6.17
N LEU A 197 5.83 -5.33 5.82
CA LEU A 197 7.24 -5.20 6.24
C LEU A 197 7.43 -4.25 7.43
N GLY A 198 6.37 -3.55 7.85
CA GLY A 198 6.45 -2.51 8.89
C GLY A 198 6.71 -1.12 8.31
N GLN A 199 7.09 -0.18 9.17
CA GLN A 199 7.30 1.24 8.82
C GLN A 199 8.80 1.64 8.77
N ASP A 200 9.69 0.81 9.32
CA ASP A 200 11.12 1.11 9.41
C ASP A 200 11.86 0.63 8.16
N ILE A 201 11.98 1.55 7.19
CA ILE A 201 12.66 1.28 5.91
C ILE A 201 14.11 0.84 6.08
N THR A 202 14.78 1.20 7.18
CA THR A 202 16.19 0.85 7.42
C THR A 202 16.40 -0.64 7.72
N ARG A 203 15.33 -1.34 8.07
CA ARG A 203 15.33 -2.80 8.32
C ARG A 203 15.02 -3.62 7.07
N ILE A 204 14.63 -2.96 5.97
CA ILE A 204 14.20 -3.61 4.75
C ILE A 204 15.41 -3.83 3.84
N ASP A 205 15.61 -5.09 3.47
CA ASP A 205 16.67 -5.53 2.58
C ASP A 205 16.13 -5.58 1.14
N PHE A 206 16.32 -4.50 0.38
CA PHE A 206 15.76 -4.36 -0.97
C PHE A 206 16.31 -5.37 -1.97
N ASP A 207 17.54 -5.84 -1.77
CA ASP A 207 18.15 -6.86 -2.63
C ASP A 207 17.41 -8.20 -2.46
N ILE A 208 17.06 -8.57 -1.23
CA ILE A 208 16.25 -9.76 -0.94
C ILE A 208 14.84 -9.60 -1.54
N LEU A 209 14.22 -8.42 -1.44
CA LEU A 209 12.89 -8.20 -2.03
C LEU A 209 12.91 -8.36 -3.55
N LYS A 210 13.92 -7.79 -4.22
CA LYS A 210 14.08 -7.96 -5.66
C LYS A 210 14.31 -9.43 -6.03
N GLN A 211 15.03 -10.18 -5.21
CA GLN A 211 15.24 -11.61 -5.44
C GLN A 211 13.96 -12.42 -5.29
N GLU A 212 13.16 -12.16 -4.25
CA GLU A 212 11.99 -12.97 -3.91
C GLU A 212 10.76 -12.64 -4.77
N TYR A 213 10.58 -11.35 -5.11
CA TYR A 213 9.39 -10.85 -5.79
C TYR A 213 9.66 -10.19 -7.15
N GLY A 214 10.93 -9.96 -7.49
CA GLY A 214 11.30 -9.35 -8.75
C GLY A 214 11.28 -10.34 -9.92
N GLU A 215 11.29 -9.81 -11.14
CA GLU A 215 11.57 -10.66 -12.29
C GLU A 215 13.04 -11.12 -12.26
N PRO A 216 13.31 -12.41 -12.55
CA PRO A 216 14.68 -12.86 -12.74
C PRO A 216 15.30 -12.07 -13.89
N ASP A 217 16.51 -11.56 -13.69
CA ASP A 217 17.21 -10.79 -14.71
C ASP A 217 17.31 -11.61 -16.00
N ARG A 218 16.92 -11.02 -17.13
CA ARG A 218 17.10 -11.66 -18.43
C ARG A 218 18.59 -11.73 -18.74
N VAL A 219 19.07 -12.95 -18.96
CA VAL A 219 20.43 -13.20 -19.43
C VAL A 219 20.36 -13.40 -20.93
N GLU A 220 20.63 -12.33 -21.68
CA GLU A 220 20.60 -12.34 -23.15
C GLU A 220 21.99 -12.57 -23.73
N ASN A 221 23.04 -12.14 -23.03
CA ASN A 221 24.43 -12.33 -23.45
C ASN A 221 25.35 -12.73 -22.27
N VAL A 222 26.62 -13.01 -22.56
CA VAL A 222 27.63 -13.43 -21.57
C VAL A 222 27.90 -12.31 -20.54
N SER A 223 27.82 -11.04 -20.91
CA SER A 223 27.96 -9.92 -19.97
C SER A 223 26.82 -9.94 -18.94
N ASP A 224 25.57 -10.09 -19.41
CA ASP A 224 24.41 -10.17 -18.52
C ASP A 224 24.52 -11.38 -17.58
N LEU A 225 25.06 -12.51 -18.08
CA LEU A 225 25.32 -13.68 -17.26
C LEU A 225 26.35 -13.33 -16.16
N ARG A 226 27.46 -12.70 -16.53
CA ARG A 226 28.51 -12.33 -15.57
C ARG A 226 27.98 -11.37 -14.51
N ASP A 227 27.12 -10.41 -14.89
CA ASP A 227 26.49 -9.48 -13.95
C ASP A 227 25.49 -10.18 -13.03
N MET A 228 24.73 -11.15 -13.53
CA MET A 228 23.87 -12.02 -12.71
C MET A 228 24.70 -12.88 -11.75
N ILE A 229 25.81 -13.48 -12.21
CA ILE A 229 26.71 -14.30 -11.37
C ILE A 229 27.36 -13.43 -10.28
N ARG A 230 27.81 -12.22 -10.62
CA ARG A 230 28.35 -11.25 -9.66
C ARG A 230 27.33 -10.91 -8.57
N ARG A 231 26.08 -10.63 -8.96
CA ARG A 231 25.00 -10.36 -8.00
C ARG A 231 24.72 -11.55 -7.10
N ASN A 232 24.61 -12.76 -7.66
CA ASN A 232 24.36 -13.97 -6.87
C ASN A 232 25.48 -14.27 -5.86
N PHE A 233 26.73 -14.01 -6.23
CA PHE A 233 27.86 -14.13 -5.31
C PHE A 233 27.71 -13.15 -4.14
N TRP A 234 27.55 -11.86 -4.43
CA TRP A 234 27.43 -10.83 -3.39
C TRP A 234 26.21 -11.02 -2.51
N MET A 235 25.12 -11.57 -3.04
CA MET A 235 23.94 -11.92 -2.26
C MET A 235 24.26 -12.94 -1.15
N GLN A 236 24.95 -14.03 -1.49
CA GLN A 236 25.35 -15.02 -0.49
C GLN A 236 26.44 -14.48 0.44
N LYS A 237 27.35 -13.64 -0.09
CA LYS A 237 28.39 -12.97 0.70
C LYS A 237 27.79 -12.03 1.75
N ASN A 238 26.75 -11.29 1.39
CA ASN A 238 26.05 -10.40 2.33
C ASN A 238 25.41 -11.20 3.47
N VAL A 239 24.79 -12.36 3.18
CA VAL A 239 24.23 -13.25 4.22
C VAL A 239 25.34 -13.80 5.11
N GLU A 240 26.46 -14.24 4.53
CA GLU A 240 27.62 -14.74 5.27
C GLU A 240 28.21 -13.69 6.21
N GLN A 241 28.26 -12.42 5.79
CA GLN A 241 28.85 -11.32 6.54
C GLN A 241 27.87 -10.61 7.50
N LYS A 242 26.57 -10.90 7.45
CA LYS A 242 25.55 -10.16 8.22
C LYS A 242 25.68 -10.43 9.72
N GLU A 243 26.19 -9.44 10.45
CA GLU A 243 26.24 -9.45 11.91
C GLU A 243 24.80 -9.52 12.48
N GLY A 244 24.54 -10.52 13.33
CA GLY A 244 23.21 -10.79 13.90
C GLY A 244 22.51 -12.03 13.36
N LEU A 245 22.98 -12.63 12.25
CA LEU A 245 22.51 -13.94 11.82
C LEU A 245 23.18 -15.08 12.61
N PRO A 246 22.45 -16.19 12.92
CA PRO A 246 23.04 -17.35 13.57
C PRO A 246 24.19 -17.96 12.75
N ASP A 247 25.24 -18.45 13.41
CA ASP A 247 26.42 -19.02 12.75
C ASP A 247 26.09 -20.13 11.75
N ARG A 248 25.09 -20.96 12.05
CA ARG A 248 24.60 -22.01 11.13
C ARG A 248 24.16 -21.44 9.78
N VAL A 249 23.52 -20.26 9.76
CA VAL A 249 23.01 -19.62 8.55
C VAL A 249 24.17 -19.00 7.78
N ARG A 250 25.07 -18.30 8.48
CA ARG A 250 26.27 -17.70 7.88
C ARG A 250 27.20 -18.75 7.28
N ASN A 251 27.42 -19.87 7.99
CA ASN A 251 28.21 -21.00 7.49
C ASN A 251 27.55 -21.68 6.30
N ALA A 252 26.23 -21.88 6.30
CA ALA A 252 25.53 -22.42 5.14
C ALA A 252 25.65 -21.52 3.90
N ALA A 253 25.60 -20.19 4.07
CA ALA A 253 25.86 -19.24 3.00
C ALA A 253 27.30 -19.33 2.48
N ARG A 254 28.29 -19.44 3.38
CA ARG A 254 29.69 -19.67 3.00
C ARG A 254 29.87 -20.96 2.20
N ASP A 255 29.29 -22.05 2.66
CA ASP A 255 29.36 -23.34 1.97
C ASP A 255 28.66 -23.27 0.61
N CYS A 256 27.58 -22.49 0.49
CA CYS A 256 26.93 -22.22 -0.79
C CYS A 256 27.86 -21.46 -1.75
N LEU A 257 28.61 -20.47 -1.25
CA LEU A 257 29.61 -19.74 -2.06
C LEU A 257 30.68 -20.68 -2.60
N GLU A 258 31.29 -21.49 -1.74
CA GLU A 258 32.33 -22.46 -2.13
C GLU A 258 31.80 -23.49 -3.13
N ASN A 259 30.60 -24.02 -2.91
CA ASN A 259 30.03 -25.05 -3.79
C ASN A 259 29.58 -24.50 -5.15
N THR A 260 29.09 -23.26 -5.20
CA THR A 260 28.51 -22.68 -6.43
C THR A 260 29.54 -21.96 -7.27
N PHE A 261 30.43 -21.20 -6.61
CA PHE A 261 31.41 -20.34 -7.28
C PHE A 261 32.84 -20.87 -7.13
N GLY A 262 33.06 -21.93 -6.36
CA GLY A 262 34.41 -22.47 -6.12
C GLY A 262 35.26 -21.61 -5.19
N THR A 263 34.69 -20.56 -4.60
CA THR A 263 35.35 -19.67 -3.65
C THR A 263 34.33 -18.85 -2.87
N SER A 264 34.64 -18.53 -1.61
CA SER A 264 33.97 -17.51 -0.81
C SER A 264 34.73 -16.17 -0.75
N GLU A 265 35.91 -16.09 -1.38
CA GLU A 265 36.78 -14.92 -1.35
C GLU A 265 36.47 -13.96 -2.52
N PRO A 266 36.03 -12.70 -2.25
CA PRO A 266 35.61 -11.77 -3.29
C PRO A 266 36.69 -11.50 -4.37
N GLU A 267 37.94 -11.33 -3.96
CA GLU A 267 39.04 -11.05 -4.90
C GLU A 267 39.34 -12.23 -5.84
N VAL A 268 39.15 -13.46 -5.34
CA VAL A 268 39.34 -14.68 -6.14
C VAL A 268 38.17 -14.82 -7.10
N PHE A 269 36.95 -14.58 -6.61
CA PHE A 269 35.74 -14.60 -7.41
C PHE A 269 35.82 -13.62 -8.59
N ASP A 270 36.17 -12.35 -8.35
CA ASP A 270 36.26 -11.33 -9.40
C ASP A 270 37.29 -11.72 -10.47
N LYS A 271 38.46 -12.25 -10.08
CA LYS A 271 39.47 -12.77 -11.02
C LYS A 271 38.96 -13.94 -11.85
N MET A 272 38.17 -14.84 -11.27
CA MET A 272 37.58 -15.98 -11.99
C MET A 272 36.49 -15.51 -12.96
N LEU A 273 35.66 -14.56 -12.54
CA LEU A 273 34.61 -13.96 -13.35
C LEU A 273 35.20 -13.23 -14.57
N ASP A 274 36.23 -12.42 -14.38
CA ASP A 274 36.90 -11.68 -15.46
C ASP A 274 37.57 -12.61 -16.47
N LYS A 275 38.15 -13.72 -15.99
CA LYS A 275 38.74 -14.77 -16.83
C LYS A 275 37.70 -15.63 -17.56
N GLY A 276 36.40 -15.41 -17.32
CA GLY A 276 35.32 -16.14 -17.99
C GLY A 276 35.16 -17.59 -17.52
N VAL A 277 35.62 -17.91 -16.30
CA VAL A 277 35.51 -19.28 -15.74
C VAL A 277 34.06 -19.76 -15.72
N TYR A 278 33.11 -18.84 -15.56
CA TYR A 278 31.68 -19.14 -15.48
C TYR A 278 30.93 -19.00 -16.82
N ASP A 279 31.60 -18.60 -17.91
CA ASP A 279 30.93 -18.36 -19.20
C ASP A 279 30.31 -19.63 -19.78
N GLY A 280 30.88 -20.80 -19.44
CA GLY A 280 30.32 -22.10 -19.81
C GLY A 280 28.90 -22.33 -19.30
N MET A 281 28.49 -21.64 -18.22
CA MET A 281 27.11 -21.68 -17.71
C MET A 281 26.12 -21.01 -18.68
N TYR A 282 26.57 -20.10 -19.55
CA TYR A 282 25.72 -19.49 -20.57
C TYR A 282 25.33 -20.53 -21.63
N HIS A 283 26.33 -21.25 -22.15
CA HIS A 283 26.14 -22.28 -23.18
C HIS A 283 25.24 -23.41 -22.68
N ALA A 284 25.43 -23.88 -21.44
CA ALA A 284 24.55 -24.87 -20.84
C ALA A 284 23.09 -24.39 -20.68
N ARG A 285 22.88 -23.09 -20.41
CA ARG A 285 21.52 -22.50 -20.34
C ARG A 285 20.87 -22.37 -21.72
N GLU A 286 21.63 -21.98 -22.74
CA GLU A 286 21.13 -21.91 -24.12
C GLU A 286 20.75 -23.30 -24.66
N GLU A 287 21.56 -24.32 -24.38
CA GLU A 287 21.24 -25.72 -24.69
C GLU A 287 19.96 -26.17 -23.97
N GLN A 288 19.80 -25.83 -22.68
CA GLN A 288 18.57 -26.13 -21.93
C GLN A 288 17.34 -25.39 -22.46
N LYS A 289 17.46 -24.13 -22.90
CA LYS A 289 16.38 -23.37 -23.54
C LYS A 289 15.96 -23.99 -24.89
N GLN A 290 16.91 -24.50 -25.67
CA GLN A 290 16.60 -25.20 -26.92
C GLN A 290 15.88 -26.52 -26.69
N ILE A 291 16.25 -27.24 -25.62
CA ILE A 291 15.58 -28.48 -25.22
C ILE A 291 14.17 -28.22 -24.66
N SER A 292 14.00 -27.17 -23.84
CA SER A 292 12.70 -26.82 -23.25
C SER A 292 11.74 -26.13 -24.23
N GLY A 293 12.26 -25.36 -25.19
CA GLY A 293 11.49 -24.76 -26.28
C GLY A 293 10.97 -25.74 -27.33
N GLN A 294 11.39 -27.02 -27.29
CA GLN A 294 10.84 -28.09 -28.13
C GLN A 294 9.69 -28.87 -27.48
N SER A 295 9.32 -28.56 -26.22
CA SER A 295 8.14 -29.16 -25.57
C SER A 295 6.97 -28.16 -25.52
N ARG A 296 6.18 -28.23 -26.61
CA ARG A 296 4.80 -27.71 -26.82
C ARG A 296 4.59 -26.20 -26.90
#